data_AF-A0A1G0P6B8-F1
#
_entry.id   AF-A0A1G0P6B8-F1
#
_cell.length_a   1.000
_cell.length_b   1.000
_cell.length_c   1.000
_cell.angle_alpha   90.00
_cell.angle_beta   90.00
_cell.angle_gamma   90.00
#
_symmetry.space_group_name_H-M   'P 1'
#
loop_
_entity.id
_entity.type
_entity.pdbx_description
1 polymer ?
#
loop_
_entity_poly.entity_id
_entity_poly.type
_entity_poly.pdbx_seq_one_letter_code
_entity_poly.pdbx_strand_id
1 'polypeptide(L)'
;MRKVIVFTILFSALFLFSPVSSAQSSDSLSVVHVQTWKMNSLPSGDDGKAFGDMLRKQAEVINSDSRVIRSFVLRHFWGADSRDLIMVTEFQNLADLFSFYDDLGPMLEKAIPKEELDKGDALWNKYAGMHSDEIYSEVNGTRK
;
A
#
# COMPACT_ATOMS: atom_id res chain seq x y z
N MET A 1 -22.30 -23.28 -51.77
CA MET A 1 -22.04 -23.73 -50.38
C MET A 1 -20.55 -23.85 -50.06
N ARG A 2 -19.77 -24.61 -50.82
CA ARG A 2 -18.32 -24.84 -50.54
C ARG A 2 -17.46 -23.56 -50.46
N LYS A 3 -17.73 -22.55 -51.30
CA LYS A 3 -17.03 -21.24 -51.28
C LYS A 3 -17.40 -20.35 -50.08
N VAL A 4 -18.63 -20.47 -49.56
CA VAL A 4 -19.10 -19.71 -48.39
C VAL A 4 -18.48 -20.27 -47.11
N ILE A 5 -18.40 -21.60 -47.00
CA ILE A 5 -17.77 -22.28 -45.86
C ILE A 5 -16.27 -21.93 -45.76
N VAL A 6 -15.56 -21.90 -46.89
CA VAL A 6 -14.14 -21.50 -46.92
C VAL A 6 -13.96 -20.04 -46.50
N PHE A 7 -14.86 -19.15 -46.92
CA PHE A 7 -14.81 -17.73 -46.54
C PHE A 7 -15.10 -17.51 -45.05
N THR A 8 -16.05 -18.27 -44.47
CA THR A 8 -16.36 -18.23 -43.04
C THR A 8 -15.19 -18.74 -42.20
N ILE A 9 -14.55 -19.85 -42.60
CA ILE A 9 -13.37 -20.38 -41.89
C ILE A 9 -12.20 -19.40 -41.93
N LEU A 10 -11.97 -18.73 -43.07
CA LEU A 10 -10.90 -17.73 -43.21
C LEU A 10 -11.17 -16.47 -42.36
N PHE A 11 -12.43 -16.04 -42.26
CA PHE A 11 -12.84 -14.89 -41.45
C PHE A 11 -12.76 -15.19 -39.94
N SER A 12 -13.09 -16.42 -39.53
CA SER A 12 -12.94 -16.87 -38.13
C SER A 12 -11.46 -17.00 -37.70
N ALA A 13 -10.58 -17.40 -38.62
CA ALA A 13 -9.15 -17.52 -38.33
C ALA A 13 -8.47 -16.16 -38.05
N LEU A 14 -9.01 -15.05 -38.61
CA LEU A 14 -8.53 -13.69 -38.36
C LEU A 14 -8.81 -13.20 -36.93
N PHE A 15 -9.81 -13.75 -36.23
CA PHE A 15 -10.08 -13.40 -34.82
C PHE A 15 -9.23 -14.20 -33.82
N LEU A 16 -8.70 -15.37 -34.22
CA LEU A 16 -7.83 -16.20 -33.38
C LEU A 16 -6.38 -15.64 -33.29
N PHE A 17 -6.02 -14.71 -34.17
CA PHE A 17 -4.76 -13.98 -34.15
C PHE A 17 -4.96 -12.51 -33.80
N SER A 18 -5.91 -12.21 -32.89
CA SER A 18 -5.89 -10.91 -32.23
C SER A 18 -4.55 -10.81 -31.50
N PRO A 19 -3.63 -9.89 -31.85
CA PRO A 19 -2.50 -9.65 -30.99
C PRO A 19 -3.11 -9.23 -29.66
N VAL A 20 -2.79 -9.97 -28.60
CA VAL A 20 -2.99 -9.47 -27.25
C VAL A 20 -2.17 -8.18 -27.20
N SER A 21 -2.84 -7.04 -27.36
CA SER A 21 -2.23 -5.73 -27.20
C SER A 21 -1.92 -5.57 -25.71
N SER A 22 -0.83 -6.16 -25.27
CA SER A 22 -0.21 -5.86 -23.99
C SER A 22 0.46 -4.50 -24.13
N ALA A 23 -0.30 -3.44 -23.96
CA ALA A 23 0.23 -2.12 -23.65
C ALA A 23 0.62 -2.09 -22.16
N GLN A 24 1.52 -2.99 -21.74
CA GLN A 24 2.17 -2.87 -20.44
C GLN A 24 3.54 -2.29 -20.73
N SER A 25 3.68 -0.99 -20.50
CA SER A 25 5.00 -0.35 -20.47
C SER A 25 5.90 -1.17 -19.56
N SER A 26 7.04 -1.59 -20.08
CA SER A 26 7.97 -2.54 -19.46
C SER A 26 8.76 -1.98 -18.28
N ASP A 27 8.45 -0.78 -17.81
CA ASP A 27 8.94 -0.28 -16.54
C ASP A 27 7.86 -0.57 -15.51
N SER A 28 8.21 -1.40 -14.54
CA SER A 28 7.33 -1.84 -13.47
C SER A 28 7.03 -0.66 -12.54
N LEU A 29 6.13 0.22 -12.97
CA LEU A 29 5.63 1.38 -12.25
C LEU A 29 5.17 0.95 -10.86
N SER A 30 5.89 1.37 -9.82
CA SER A 30 5.44 1.14 -8.45
C SER A 30 4.25 2.06 -8.14
N VAL A 31 3.43 1.60 -7.21
CA VAL A 31 2.35 2.38 -6.61
C VAL A 31 2.74 2.73 -5.19
N VAL A 32 2.45 3.94 -4.78
CA VAL A 32 2.74 4.45 -3.44
C VAL A 32 1.42 4.77 -2.76
N HIS A 33 1.13 4.06 -1.68
CA HIS A 33 0.02 4.37 -0.79
C HIS A 33 0.51 5.29 0.31
N VAL A 34 -0.14 6.43 0.46
CA VAL A 34 0.12 7.42 1.50
C VAL A 34 -1.11 7.51 2.39
N GLN A 35 -0.92 7.27 3.67
CA GLN A 35 -1.96 7.44 4.68
C GLN A 35 -1.56 8.62 5.55
N THR A 36 -2.41 9.65 5.61
CA THR A 36 -2.17 10.83 6.43
C THR A 36 -3.13 10.82 7.61
N TRP A 37 -2.59 10.71 8.83
CA TRP A 37 -3.35 10.76 10.07
C TRP A 37 -3.13 12.11 10.76
N LYS A 38 -4.20 12.90 10.85
CA LYS A 38 -4.21 14.12 11.67
C LYS A 38 -4.43 13.73 13.12
N MET A 39 -3.35 13.67 13.89
CA MET A 39 -3.40 13.27 15.30
C MET A 39 -4.19 14.31 16.12
N ASN A 40 -5.05 13.85 17.03
CA ASN A 40 -5.80 14.73 17.94
C ASN A 40 -4.84 15.49 18.87
N SER A 41 -3.84 14.79 19.36
CA SER A 41 -2.72 15.35 20.13
C SER A 41 -1.45 14.52 19.87
N LEU A 42 -0.28 15.09 20.14
CA LEU A 42 0.99 14.37 19.99
C LEU A 42 1.26 13.51 21.22
N PRO A 43 1.49 12.19 21.04
CA PRO A 43 2.01 11.34 22.12
C PRO A 43 3.31 11.93 22.69
N SER A 44 3.44 11.91 24.02
CA SER A 44 4.63 12.44 24.72
C SER A 44 4.91 11.64 25.99
N GLY A 45 6.10 11.79 26.58
CA GLY A 45 6.52 10.98 27.74
C GLY A 45 6.49 9.48 27.45
N ASP A 46 5.99 8.70 28.40
CA ASP A 46 5.90 7.23 28.29
C ASP A 46 4.99 6.79 27.16
N ASP A 47 3.85 7.47 26.95
CA ASP A 47 2.94 7.21 25.84
C ASP A 47 3.63 7.49 24.50
N GLY A 48 4.44 8.55 24.41
CA GLY A 48 5.23 8.87 23.22
C GLY A 48 6.24 7.77 22.88
N LYS A 49 6.94 7.25 23.89
CA LYS A 49 7.86 6.13 23.70
C LYS A 49 7.13 4.86 23.27
N ALA A 50 6.03 4.51 23.94
CA ALA A 50 5.25 3.32 23.65
C ALA A 50 4.63 3.37 22.24
N PHE A 51 4.10 4.52 21.84
CA PHE A 51 3.54 4.74 20.51
C PHE A 51 4.61 4.63 19.42
N GLY A 52 5.80 5.21 19.63
CA GLY A 52 6.93 5.08 18.72
C GLY A 52 7.42 3.63 18.59
N ASP A 53 7.49 2.90 19.71
CA ASP A 53 7.87 1.49 19.72
C ASP A 53 6.85 0.61 18.97
N MET A 54 5.55 0.89 19.14
CA MET A 54 4.47 0.23 18.40
C MET A 54 4.59 0.47 16.89
N LEU A 55 4.74 1.73 16.46
CA LEU A 55 4.88 2.09 15.04
C LEU A 55 6.09 1.40 14.40
N ARG A 56 7.23 1.38 15.11
CA ARG A 56 8.44 0.72 14.64
C ARG A 56 8.24 -0.79 14.46
N LYS A 57 7.62 -1.48 15.43
CA LYS A 57 7.32 -2.91 15.32
C LYS A 57 6.38 -3.21 14.17
N GLN A 58 5.32 -2.44 13.99
CA GLN A 58 4.41 -2.60 12.85
C GLN A 58 5.17 -2.38 11.52
N ALA A 59 6.00 -1.36 11.43
CA ALA A 59 6.82 -1.11 10.24
C ALA A 59 7.80 -2.26 9.95
N GLU A 60 8.39 -2.89 10.98
CA GLU A 60 9.25 -4.09 10.81
C GLU A 60 8.47 -5.26 10.20
N VAL A 61 7.24 -5.52 10.68
CA VAL A 61 6.37 -6.57 10.12
C VAL A 61 5.96 -6.25 8.68
N ILE A 62 5.52 -5.02 8.42
CA ILE A 62 5.11 -4.56 7.09
C ILE A 62 6.27 -4.68 6.08
N ASN A 63 7.47 -4.23 6.43
CA ASN A 63 8.65 -4.32 5.56
C ASN A 63 9.17 -5.76 5.36
N SER A 64 8.68 -6.72 6.14
CA SER A 64 9.05 -8.14 5.96
C SER A 64 8.19 -8.87 4.93
N ASP A 65 7.07 -8.27 4.48
CA ASP A 65 6.20 -8.86 3.47
C ASP A 65 6.78 -8.66 2.06
N SER A 66 6.78 -9.73 1.25
CA SER A 66 7.33 -9.70 -0.11
C SER A 66 6.57 -8.80 -1.10
N ARG A 67 5.32 -8.42 -0.79
CA ARG A 67 4.51 -7.49 -1.60
C ARG A 67 4.93 -6.03 -1.39
N VAL A 68 5.56 -5.73 -0.25
CA VAL A 68 5.98 -4.38 0.12
C VAL A 68 7.40 -4.15 -0.38
N ILE A 69 7.58 -3.13 -1.21
CA ILE A 69 8.91 -2.67 -1.65
C ILE A 69 9.61 -1.95 -0.49
N ARG A 70 8.88 -1.05 0.18
CA ARG A 70 9.30 -0.34 1.38
C ARG A 70 8.11 0.27 2.10
N SER A 71 8.19 0.40 3.42
CA SER A 71 7.25 1.17 4.23
C SER A 71 7.99 2.02 5.25
N PHE A 72 7.57 3.27 5.43
CA PHE A 72 8.15 4.17 6.41
C PHE A 72 7.10 5.12 6.99
N VAL A 73 7.33 5.50 8.25
CA VAL A 73 6.48 6.43 8.99
C VAL A 73 7.21 7.76 9.14
N LEU A 74 6.55 8.85 8.74
CA LEU A 74 7.08 10.20 8.75
C LEU A 74 6.22 11.10 9.63
N ARG A 75 6.87 12.12 10.18
CA ARG A 75 6.23 13.29 10.79
C ARG A 75 7.10 14.49 10.48
N HIS A 76 6.50 15.61 10.12
CA HIS A 76 7.27 16.82 9.88
C HIS A 76 7.67 17.47 11.20
N PHE A 77 8.92 17.94 11.29
CA PHE A 77 9.48 18.51 12.52
C PHE A 77 9.21 20.01 12.66
N TRP A 78 9.00 20.72 11.56
CA TRP A 78 8.82 22.18 11.51
C TRP A 78 7.41 22.57 11.07
N GLY A 79 6.92 23.72 11.54
CA GLY A 79 5.61 24.28 11.17
C GLY A 79 4.75 24.61 12.39
N ALA A 80 3.60 25.24 12.16
CA ALA A 80 2.67 25.65 13.22
C ALA A 80 1.87 24.47 13.82
N ASP A 81 1.76 23.35 13.10
CA ASP A 81 1.00 22.18 13.53
C ASP A 81 1.68 20.89 13.08
N SER A 82 2.41 20.22 13.99
CA SER A 82 3.19 18.99 13.76
C SER A 82 2.40 17.69 13.94
N ARG A 83 1.06 17.76 13.91
CA ARG A 83 0.19 16.61 14.21
C ARG A 83 -0.02 15.64 13.05
N ASP A 84 0.59 15.87 11.89
CA ASP A 84 0.43 14.97 10.74
C ASP A 84 1.40 13.79 10.86
N LEU A 85 0.85 12.59 11.07
CA LEU A 85 1.57 11.32 10.99
C LEU A 85 1.31 10.71 9.60
N ILE A 86 2.37 10.51 8.83
CA ILE A 86 2.29 10.06 7.44
C ILE A 86 2.88 8.66 7.36
N MET A 87 2.11 7.69 6.88
CA MET A 87 2.57 6.34 6.59
C MET A 87 2.66 6.18 5.08
N VAL A 88 3.84 5.80 4.58
CA VAL A 88 4.07 5.63 3.14
C VAL A 88 4.46 4.19 2.89
N THR A 89 3.73 3.49 2.03
CA THR A 89 4.02 2.11 1.64
C THR A 89 4.05 2.00 0.12
N GLU A 90 5.16 1.49 -0.41
CA GLU A 90 5.39 1.28 -1.84
C GLU A 90 5.14 -0.19 -2.19
N PHE A 91 4.40 -0.43 -3.27
CA PHE A 91 4.09 -1.75 -3.82
C PHE A 91 4.44 -1.81 -5.30
N GLN A 92 4.62 -3.02 -5.81
CA GLN A 92 4.93 -3.20 -7.23
C GLN A 92 3.73 -2.89 -8.14
N ASN A 93 2.50 -3.10 -7.66
CA ASN A 93 1.28 -2.87 -8.43
C ASN A 93 0.06 -2.76 -7.47
N LEU A 94 -1.10 -2.39 -8.01
CA LEU A 94 -2.33 -2.25 -7.23
C LEU A 94 -2.84 -3.57 -6.64
N ALA A 95 -2.59 -4.71 -7.29
CA ALA A 95 -3.06 -6.00 -6.77
C ALA A 95 -2.28 -6.39 -5.49
N ASP A 96 -0.98 -6.13 -5.45
CA ASP A 96 -0.15 -6.29 -4.26
C ASP A 96 -0.61 -5.35 -3.14
N LEU A 97 -0.92 -4.09 -3.45
CA LEU A 97 -1.47 -3.13 -2.48
C LEU A 97 -2.75 -3.66 -1.82
N PHE A 98 -3.76 -4.03 -2.61
CA PHE A 98 -5.05 -4.44 -2.05
C PHE A 98 -4.96 -5.76 -1.29
N SER A 99 -4.29 -6.76 -1.87
CA SER A 99 -4.13 -8.06 -1.20
C SER A 99 -3.31 -7.95 0.09
N PHE A 100 -2.33 -7.04 0.14
CA PHE A 100 -1.57 -6.78 1.36
C PHE A 100 -2.46 -6.26 2.49
N TYR A 101 -3.31 -5.26 2.21
CA TYR A 101 -4.19 -4.70 3.23
C TYR A 101 -5.31 -5.64 3.67
N ASP A 102 -5.75 -6.56 2.80
CA ASP A 102 -6.66 -7.66 3.19
C ASP A 102 -6.02 -8.59 4.24
N ASP A 103 -4.71 -8.81 4.17
CA ASP A 103 -3.97 -9.71 5.06
C ASP A 103 -3.30 -9.01 6.26
N LEU A 104 -3.23 -7.67 6.26
CA LEU A 104 -2.43 -6.91 7.23
C LEU A 104 -2.80 -7.20 8.68
N GLY A 105 -4.10 -7.25 9.01
CA GLY A 105 -4.58 -7.55 10.35
C GLY A 105 -4.09 -8.92 10.86
N PRO A 106 -4.43 -10.03 10.19
CA PRO A 106 -3.94 -11.37 10.53
C PRO A 106 -2.40 -11.48 10.58
N MET A 107 -1.70 -10.75 9.72
CA MET A 107 -0.24 -10.71 9.74
C MET A 107 0.31 -10.08 11.02
N LEU A 108 -0.25 -8.94 11.44
CA LEU A 108 0.12 -8.28 12.69
C LEU A 108 -0.21 -9.15 13.90
N GLU A 109 -1.38 -9.78 13.93
CA GLU A 109 -1.79 -10.73 14.99
C GLU A 109 -0.86 -11.93 15.14
N LYS A 110 -0.31 -12.43 14.02
CA LYS A 110 0.65 -13.53 14.03
C LYS A 110 2.03 -13.10 14.53
N ALA A 111 2.45 -11.87 14.21
CA ALA A 111 3.80 -11.39 14.45
C ALA A 111 3.98 -10.70 15.81
N ILE A 112 2.92 -10.09 16.35
CA ILE A 112 2.96 -9.26 17.55
C ILE A 112 2.07 -9.89 18.64
N PRO A 113 2.55 -10.03 19.89
CA PRO A 113 1.73 -10.56 20.97
C PRO A 113 0.44 -9.77 21.15
N LYS A 114 -0.67 -10.47 21.40
CA LYS A 114 -1.99 -9.84 21.55
C LYS A 114 -2.01 -8.71 22.58
N GLU A 115 -1.36 -8.87 23.74
CA GLU A 115 -1.32 -7.83 24.77
C GLU A 115 -0.64 -6.54 24.27
N GLU A 116 0.37 -6.67 23.41
CA GLU A 116 1.03 -5.51 22.81
C GLU A 116 0.17 -4.84 21.74
N LEU A 117 -0.57 -5.63 20.94
CA LEU A 117 -1.56 -5.10 20.00
C LEU A 117 -2.68 -4.36 20.73
N ASP A 118 -3.25 -4.94 21.78
CA ASP A 118 -4.32 -4.31 22.56
C ASP A 118 -3.84 -2.98 23.19
N LYS A 119 -2.59 -2.91 23.66
CA LYS A 119 -1.98 -1.66 24.15
C LYS A 119 -1.77 -0.66 23.01
N GLY A 120 -1.31 -1.14 21.86
CA GLY A 120 -1.13 -0.34 20.66
C GLY A 120 -2.44 0.29 20.20
N ASP A 121 -3.51 -0.50 20.12
CA ASP A 121 -4.86 -0.07 19.76
C ASP A 121 -5.41 0.95 20.75
N ALA A 122 -5.17 0.77 22.06
CA ALA A 122 -5.57 1.75 23.06
C ALA A 122 -4.85 3.10 22.87
N LEU A 123 -3.55 3.08 22.57
CA LEU A 123 -2.79 4.29 22.24
C LEU A 123 -3.25 4.90 20.91
N TRP A 124 -3.49 4.07 19.88
CA TRP A 124 -3.98 4.52 18.59
C TRP A 124 -5.32 5.23 18.74
N ASN A 125 -6.29 4.61 19.40
CA ASN A 125 -7.61 5.21 19.68
C ASN A 125 -7.54 6.49 20.50
N LYS A 126 -6.52 6.64 21.36
CA LYS A 126 -6.31 7.85 22.16
C LYS A 126 -5.81 9.04 21.33
N TYR A 127 -4.95 8.78 20.33
CA TYR A 127 -4.20 9.85 19.65
C TYR A 127 -4.55 10.04 18.19
N ALA A 128 -4.93 8.98 17.47
CA ALA A 128 -5.34 9.06 16.07
C ALA A 128 -6.62 9.91 15.95
N GLY A 129 -6.64 10.77 14.93
CA GLY A 129 -7.80 11.60 14.60
C GLY A 129 -8.32 11.27 13.21
N MET A 130 -8.51 12.31 12.39
CA MET A 130 -8.97 12.12 11.01
C MET A 130 -7.88 11.47 10.16
N HIS A 131 -8.27 10.66 9.19
CA HIS A 131 -7.35 10.11 8.19
C HIS A 131 -7.77 10.47 6.77
N SER A 132 -6.80 10.45 5.87
CA SER A 132 -6.98 10.38 4.42
C SER A 132 -6.04 9.33 3.84
N ASP A 133 -6.44 8.78 2.69
CA ASP A 133 -5.66 7.81 1.94
C ASP A 133 -5.51 8.33 0.51
N GLU A 134 -4.27 8.31 0.01
CA GLU A 134 -3.94 8.68 -1.35
C GLU A 134 -3.10 7.59 -2.01
N ILE A 135 -3.41 7.23 -3.26
CA ILE A 135 -2.62 6.29 -4.06
C ILE A 135 -2.00 7.06 -5.22
N TYR A 136 -0.66 7.04 -5.27
CA TYR A 136 0.12 7.63 -6.35
C TYR A 136 0.73 6.52 -7.21
N SER A 137 0.87 6.80 -8.50
CA SER A 137 1.68 5.98 -9.41
C SER A 137 2.87 6.81 -9.87
N GLU A 138 3.99 6.15 -10.10
CA GLU A 138 5.12 6.81 -10.75
C GLU A 138 4.73 7.31 -12.16
N VAL A 139 5.44 8.32 -12.66
CA VAL A 139 5.34 8.73 -14.06
C VAL A 139 6.45 7.99 -14.81
N ASN A 140 6.08 7.34 -15.91
CA ASN A 140 7.06 6.60 -16.72
C ASN A 140 8.26 7.48 -17.09
N GLY A 141 9.48 6.96 -16.86
CA GLY A 141 10.73 7.64 -17.19
C GLY A 141 11.18 8.74 -16.24
N THR A 142 10.55 8.92 -15.06
CA THR A 142 10.96 9.96 -14.08
C THR A 142 11.80 9.44 -12.92
N ARG A 143 11.92 8.12 -12.75
CA ARG A 143 12.78 7.51 -11.72
C ARG A 143 14.25 7.69 -12.12
N LYS A 144 15.05 8.30 -11.23
CA LYS A 144 16.48 8.58 -11.42
C LYS A 144 17.36 7.43 -10.94
#